data_AF-G0UCR9-F1
#
_entry.id   AF-G0UCR9-F1
#
_cell.length_a   1.000
_cell.length_b   1.000
_cell.length_c   1.000
_cell.angle_alpha   90.00
_cell.angle_beta   90.00
_cell.angle_gamma   90.00
#
_symmetry.space_group_name_H-M   'P 1'
#
loop_
_entity.id
_entity.type
_entity.pdbx_description
1 polymer ?
#
loop_
_entity_poly.entity_id
_entity_poly.type
_entity_poly.pdbx_seq_one_letter_code
_entity_poly.pdbx_strand_id
1 'polypeptide(L)'
;MDNKQQVWESYRAKAHQADRFLEEKIAALEDIAVINTDKFSGKKNDRNEAFSCGNGQAFGRGQPTTSMGASASNPESQLEVIHRDFEQVRAEVSVALQHFDAILGGMVEAARALLPNPAPLTHTERFQQLAMEKRKALSRVSANFKRRCEFVELLPKVNDELEAHREGASVQLLIKEHQSLQHAHRRLNGILGQAESAHERLRWQREIFLRVDHTLNEIAHRVPILKDILAKIDSRRRRSAVILGGVIGFCLLVMVFFI
;
A
#
# COMPACT_ATOMS: atom_id res chain seq x y z
N MET A 1 -7.05 6.08 -37.86
CA MET A 1 -6.54 5.29 -36.71
C MET A 1 -7.21 5.73 -35.39
N ASP A 2 -8.08 6.72 -35.49
CA ASP A 2 -8.65 7.51 -34.41
C ASP A 2 -9.76 6.78 -33.67
N ASN A 3 -10.56 5.96 -34.39
CA ASN A 3 -11.62 5.15 -33.78
C ASN A 3 -11.05 4.12 -32.77
N LYS A 4 -9.91 3.50 -33.08
CA LYS A 4 -9.26 2.53 -32.16
C LYS A 4 -8.66 3.22 -30.93
N GLN A 5 -8.15 4.44 -31.09
CA GLN A 5 -7.67 5.28 -29.98
C GLN A 5 -8.82 5.73 -29.07
N GLN A 6 -9.95 6.18 -29.64
CA GLN A 6 -11.15 6.54 -28.88
C GLN A 6 -11.72 5.37 -28.09
N VAL A 7 -11.73 4.18 -28.68
CA VAL A 7 -12.15 2.95 -27.99
C VAL A 7 -11.27 2.69 -26.77
N TRP A 8 -9.94 2.77 -26.92
CA TRP A 8 -9.00 2.58 -25.81
C TRP A 8 -9.14 3.66 -24.72
N GLU A 9 -9.32 4.93 -25.10
CA GLU A 9 -9.58 6.02 -24.15
C GLU A 9 -10.89 5.83 -23.39
N SER A 10 -11.93 5.30 -24.04
CA SER A 10 -13.20 4.98 -23.37
C SER A 10 -13.03 3.89 -22.31
N TYR A 11 -12.22 2.86 -22.60
CA TYR A 11 -11.92 1.81 -21.62
C TYR A 11 -11.05 2.32 -20.48
N ARG A 12 -10.11 3.22 -20.76
CA ARG A 12 -9.30 3.90 -19.75
C ARG A 12 -10.16 4.74 -18.80
N ALA A 13 -11.12 5.49 -19.32
CA ALA A 13 -12.05 6.27 -18.49
C ALA A 13 -12.90 5.36 -17.59
N LYS A 14 -13.41 4.26 -18.13
CA LYS A 14 -14.16 3.24 -17.36
C LYS A 14 -13.28 2.57 -16.29
N ALA A 15 -12.02 2.28 -16.59
CA ALA A 15 -11.08 1.74 -15.62
C ALA A 15 -10.82 2.71 -14.46
N HIS A 16 -10.62 4.01 -14.74
CA HIS A 16 -10.49 5.03 -13.69
C HIS A 16 -11.75 5.20 -12.84
N GLN A 17 -12.94 5.09 -13.45
CA GLN A 17 -14.20 5.14 -12.71
C GLN A 17 -14.34 3.93 -11.77
N ALA A 18 -14.02 2.73 -12.24
CA ALA A 18 -14.04 1.52 -11.44
C ALA A 18 -13.02 1.56 -10.29
N ASP A 19 -11.83 2.12 -10.53
CA ASP A 19 -10.79 2.29 -9.51
C ASP A 19 -11.24 3.22 -8.36
N ARG A 20 -11.85 4.37 -8.67
CA ARG A 20 -12.41 5.27 -7.64
C ARG A 20 -13.50 4.60 -6.81
N PHE A 21 -14.36 3.83 -7.46
CA PHE A 21 -15.40 3.07 -6.78
C PHE A 21 -14.81 2.00 -5.84
N LEU A 22 -13.75 1.31 -6.29
CA LEU A 22 -13.01 0.35 -5.46
C LEU A 22 -12.34 1.03 -4.27
N GLU A 23 -11.77 2.22 -4.44
CA GLU A 23 -11.18 2.99 -3.34
C GLU A 23 -12.19 3.40 -2.28
N GLU A 24 -13.34 3.93 -2.70
CA GLU A 24 -14.42 4.31 -1.79
C GLU A 24 -14.94 3.10 -1.00
N LYS A 25 -15.14 1.97 -1.66
CA LYS A 25 -15.63 0.74 -1.03
C LYS A 25 -14.60 0.07 -0.13
N ILE A 26 -13.30 0.10 -0.49
CA ILE A 26 -12.23 -0.39 0.39
C ILE A 26 -12.08 0.51 1.62
N ALA A 27 -12.21 1.83 1.48
CA ALA A 27 -12.22 2.74 2.62
C ALA A 27 -13.41 2.49 3.56
N ALA A 28 -14.60 2.24 3.00
CA ALA A 28 -15.78 1.85 3.79
C ALA A 28 -15.56 0.50 4.51
N LEU A 29 -14.95 -0.49 3.84
CA LEU A 29 -14.57 -1.75 4.48
C LEU A 29 -13.54 -1.56 5.60
N GLU A 30 -12.59 -0.64 5.42
CA GLU A 30 -11.61 -0.32 6.44
C GLU A 30 -12.27 0.33 7.66
N ASP A 31 -13.21 1.26 7.46
CA ASP A 31 -13.99 1.86 8.55
C ASP A 31 -14.83 0.83 9.31
N ILE A 32 -15.53 -0.06 8.60
CA ILE A 32 -16.29 -1.17 9.21
C ILE A 32 -15.34 -2.13 9.95
N ALA A 33 -14.18 -2.45 9.37
CA ALA A 33 -13.18 -3.31 10.02
C ALA A 33 -12.49 -2.64 11.23
N VAL A 34 -12.55 -1.31 11.31
CA VAL A 34 -12.07 -0.51 12.43
C VAL A 34 -13.05 -0.54 13.61
N ILE A 35 -14.04 -1.46 13.67
CA ILE A 35 -14.87 -1.74 14.86
C ILE A 35 -14.07 -1.41 16.11
N ASN A 36 -14.45 -0.29 16.72
CA ASN A 36 -13.67 0.27 17.79
C ASN A 36 -13.75 -0.74 18.93
N THR A 37 -12.64 -1.38 19.28
CA THR A 37 -12.54 -2.27 20.44
C THR A 37 -13.06 -1.57 21.70
N ASP A 38 -13.01 -0.24 21.71
CA ASP A 38 -13.58 0.63 22.75
C ASP A 38 -15.10 0.56 22.88
N LYS A 39 -15.84 0.18 21.82
CA LYS A 39 -17.31 -0.02 21.90
C LYS A 39 -17.69 -1.35 22.55
N PHE A 40 -16.85 -2.38 22.41
CA PHE A 40 -17.03 -3.69 23.03
C PHE A 40 -16.43 -3.75 24.45
N SER A 41 -15.37 -2.98 24.70
CA SER A 41 -14.92 -2.68 26.06
C SER A 41 -15.88 -1.66 26.67
N GLY A 42 -16.97 -2.11 27.29
CA GLY A 42 -17.90 -1.28 28.08
C GLY A 42 -17.25 -0.61 29.31
N LYS A 43 -16.13 0.10 29.14
CA LYS A 43 -15.57 0.99 30.16
C LYS A 43 -16.31 2.32 30.05
N LYS A 44 -17.36 2.47 30.86
CA LYS A 44 -17.67 3.78 31.42
C LYS A 44 -16.38 4.35 31.98
N ASN A 45 -15.97 5.50 31.47
CA ASN A 45 -14.83 6.24 31.97
C ASN A 45 -15.20 6.89 33.31
N ASP A 46 -15.40 6.07 34.34
CA ASP A 46 -15.50 6.53 35.72
C ASP A 46 -14.07 6.61 36.30
N ARG A 47 -13.25 7.50 35.72
CA ARG A 47 -11.99 7.94 36.32
C ARG A 47 -12.04 9.45 36.46
N ASN A 48 -12.87 9.91 37.38
CA ASN A 48 -12.72 11.23 37.98
C ASN A 48 -13.31 11.25 39.39
N GLU A 49 -12.79 10.40 40.28
CA GLU A 49 -12.86 10.69 41.72
C GLU A 49 -11.45 10.64 42.28
N ALA A 50 -11.03 11.83 42.71
CA ALA A 50 -9.73 12.09 43.30
C ALA A 50 -9.54 11.24 44.56
N PHE A 51 -8.34 10.72 44.68
CA PHE A 51 -7.80 10.11 45.88
C PHE A 51 -7.87 11.12 47.03
N SER A 52 -8.83 10.95 47.94
CA SER A 52 -8.83 11.62 49.24
C SER A 52 -8.69 10.56 50.32
N CYS A 53 -7.53 10.53 50.96
CA CYS A 53 -7.31 9.75 52.17
C CYS A 53 -8.10 10.40 53.32
N GLY A 54 -9.06 9.68 53.90
CA GLY A 54 -9.85 10.12 55.05
C GLY A 54 -10.34 8.95 55.88
N ASN A 55 -9.74 8.82 57.07
CA ASN A 55 -9.97 7.82 58.11
C ASN A 55 -11.41 7.83 58.67
N GLY A 56 -11.98 6.68 59.04
CA GLY A 56 -13.22 6.62 59.85
C GLY A 56 -14.01 5.32 59.76
N GLN A 57 -14.14 4.64 60.89
CA GLN A 57 -14.93 3.43 61.15
C GLN A 57 -16.43 3.58 60.84
N ALA A 58 -17.09 2.51 60.37
CA ALA A 58 -18.42 2.11 60.86
C ALA A 58 -18.86 0.73 60.33
N PHE A 59 -19.27 -0.12 61.27
CA PHE A 59 -20.06 -1.33 61.10
C PHE A 59 -21.45 -0.98 60.53
N GLY A 60 -21.97 -1.76 59.57
CA GLY A 60 -23.32 -1.57 59.04
C GLY A 60 -23.77 -2.66 58.07
N ARG A 61 -24.63 -3.55 58.55
CA ARG A 61 -25.34 -4.61 57.83
C ARG A 61 -26.44 -4.01 56.94
N GLY A 62 -26.51 -4.38 55.66
CA GLY A 62 -27.60 -3.97 54.76
C GLY A 62 -27.59 -4.67 53.39
N GLN A 63 -28.47 -5.67 53.25
CA GLN A 63 -29.18 -6.18 52.06
C GLN A 63 -28.45 -6.50 50.72
N PRO A 64 -28.82 -7.62 50.06
CA PRO A 64 -28.47 -7.87 48.67
C PRO A 64 -29.31 -6.95 47.77
N THR A 65 -28.70 -5.93 47.21
CA THR A 65 -29.30 -5.19 46.09
C THR A 65 -29.29 -6.11 44.88
N THR A 66 -30.44 -6.67 44.55
CA THR A 66 -30.81 -7.10 43.20
C THR A 66 -30.47 -5.97 42.24
N SER A 67 -29.30 -6.04 41.61
CA SER A 67 -28.99 -5.24 40.44
C SER A 67 -29.88 -5.76 39.33
N MET A 68 -30.98 -5.04 39.07
CA MET A 68 -31.76 -5.15 37.86
C MET A 68 -30.78 -5.16 36.69
N GLY A 69 -30.73 -6.30 35.98
CA GLY A 69 -29.99 -6.44 34.75
C GLY A 69 -30.49 -5.40 33.76
N ALA A 70 -29.75 -4.32 33.62
CA ALA A 70 -29.81 -3.52 32.42
C ALA A 70 -29.50 -4.47 31.27
N SER A 71 -30.43 -4.63 30.34
CA SER A 71 -30.26 -5.37 29.10
C SER A 71 -28.95 -4.94 28.43
N ALA A 72 -27.88 -5.67 28.72
CA ALA A 72 -26.71 -5.71 27.87
C ALA A 72 -27.19 -6.39 26.60
N SER A 73 -27.44 -5.60 25.55
CA SER A 73 -27.66 -6.15 24.22
C SER A 73 -26.53 -7.13 23.93
N ASN A 74 -26.90 -8.42 23.77
CA ASN A 74 -25.97 -9.54 23.72
C ASN A 74 -24.79 -9.21 22.77
N PRO A 75 -23.53 -9.15 23.24
CA PRO A 75 -22.40 -8.78 22.38
C PRO A 75 -22.24 -9.72 21.17
N GLU A 76 -22.73 -10.95 21.29
CA GLU A 76 -22.77 -11.94 20.21
C GLU A 76 -23.69 -11.50 19.05
N SER A 77 -24.88 -10.97 19.33
CA SER A 77 -25.81 -10.57 18.25
C SER A 77 -25.33 -9.33 17.50
N GLN A 78 -24.59 -8.44 18.17
CA GLN A 78 -23.93 -7.31 17.50
C GLN A 78 -22.75 -7.75 16.64
N LEU A 79 -21.97 -8.75 17.09
CA LEU A 79 -20.87 -9.31 16.32
C LEU A 79 -21.36 -10.00 15.03
N GLU A 80 -22.47 -10.75 15.12
CA GLU A 80 -23.08 -11.40 13.95
C GLU A 80 -23.57 -10.41 12.89
N VAL A 81 -24.16 -9.29 13.30
CA VAL A 81 -24.60 -8.23 12.39
C VAL A 81 -23.40 -7.61 11.67
N ILE A 82 -22.33 -7.27 12.40
CA ILE A 82 -21.15 -6.67 11.79
C ILE A 82 -20.42 -7.67 10.88
N HIS A 83 -20.41 -8.95 11.24
CA HIS A 83 -19.89 -10.01 10.38
C HIS A 83 -20.65 -10.09 9.05
N ARG A 84 -21.99 -10.05 9.11
CA ARG A 84 -22.85 -10.06 7.92
C ARG A 84 -22.60 -8.83 7.04
N ASP A 85 -22.53 -7.64 7.64
CA ASP A 85 -22.32 -6.39 6.91
C ASP A 85 -20.94 -6.36 6.24
N PHE A 86 -19.90 -6.82 6.94
CA PHE A 86 -18.56 -6.96 6.38
C PHE A 86 -18.52 -7.93 5.19
N GLU A 87 -19.15 -9.09 5.34
CA GLU A 87 -19.24 -10.11 4.29
C GLU A 87 -20.00 -9.60 3.06
N GLN A 88 -21.07 -8.85 3.26
CA GLN A 88 -21.82 -8.21 2.18
C GLN A 88 -20.96 -7.23 1.38
N VAL A 89 -20.29 -6.28 2.06
CA VAL A 89 -19.46 -5.28 1.37
C VAL A 89 -18.23 -5.94 0.72
N ARG A 90 -17.68 -7.00 1.32
CA ARG A 90 -16.60 -7.79 0.72
C ARG A 90 -17.06 -8.46 -0.58
N ALA A 91 -18.27 -9.02 -0.61
CA ALA A 91 -18.84 -9.61 -1.81
C ALA A 91 -19.03 -8.55 -2.91
N GLU A 92 -19.56 -7.37 -2.57
CA GLU A 92 -19.68 -6.23 -3.50
C GLU A 92 -18.33 -5.83 -4.12
N VAL A 93 -17.28 -5.71 -3.30
CA VAL A 93 -15.92 -5.38 -3.78
C VAL A 93 -15.35 -6.49 -4.66
N SER A 94 -15.62 -7.75 -4.34
CA SER A 94 -15.17 -8.88 -5.17
C SER A 94 -15.79 -8.85 -6.58
N VAL A 95 -17.08 -8.51 -6.69
CA VAL A 95 -17.78 -8.35 -7.97
C VAL A 95 -17.25 -7.14 -8.73
N ALA A 96 -16.99 -6.03 -8.05
CA ALA A 96 -16.39 -4.83 -8.65
C ALA A 96 -14.98 -5.11 -9.20
N LEU A 97 -14.17 -5.91 -8.49
CA LEU A 97 -12.85 -6.37 -8.96
C LEU A 97 -12.94 -7.26 -10.19
N GLN A 98 -13.91 -8.20 -10.24
CA GLN A 98 -14.15 -9.03 -11.43
C GLN A 98 -14.57 -8.18 -12.64
N HIS A 99 -15.41 -7.16 -12.41
CA HIS A 99 -15.79 -6.22 -13.46
C HIS A 99 -14.59 -5.41 -13.96
N PHE A 100 -13.71 -4.97 -13.06
CA PHE A 100 -12.47 -4.29 -13.40
C PHE A 100 -11.55 -5.17 -14.26
N ASP A 101 -11.39 -6.45 -13.91
CA ASP A 101 -10.60 -7.40 -14.71
C ASP A 101 -11.17 -7.60 -16.12
N ALA A 102 -12.50 -7.64 -16.27
CA ALA A 102 -13.13 -7.73 -17.59
C ALA A 102 -12.84 -6.49 -18.44
N ILE A 103 -12.85 -5.29 -17.84
CA ILE A 103 -12.44 -4.04 -18.49
C ILE A 103 -10.97 -4.07 -18.88
N LEU A 104 -10.09 -4.55 -17.99
CA LEU A 104 -8.66 -4.68 -18.27
C LEU A 104 -8.38 -5.66 -19.39
N GLY A 105 -9.10 -6.79 -19.46
CA GLY A 105 -9.05 -7.72 -20.59
C GLY A 105 -9.39 -7.02 -21.91
N GLY A 106 -10.44 -6.19 -21.93
CA GLY A 106 -10.79 -5.35 -23.08
C GLY A 106 -9.73 -4.30 -23.43
N MET A 107 -9.08 -3.70 -22.43
CA MET A 107 -7.98 -2.75 -22.63
C MET A 107 -6.73 -3.40 -23.19
N VAL A 108 -6.38 -4.61 -22.75
CA VAL A 108 -5.24 -5.37 -23.28
C VAL A 108 -5.46 -5.67 -24.76
N GLU A 109 -6.67 -6.11 -25.13
CA GLU A 109 -7.00 -6.44 -26.51
C GLU A 109 -7.02 -5.19 -27.40
N ALA A 110 -7.59 -4.09 -26.92
CA ALA A 110 -7.57 -2.80 -27.61
C ALA A 110 -6.15 -2.21 -27.73
N ALA A 111 -5.29 -2.41 -26.73
CA ALA A 111 -3.89 -1.97 -26.77
C ALA A 111 -3.05 -2.80 -27.75
N ARG A 112 -3.31 -4.12 -27.87
CA ARG A 112 -2.67 -4.99 -28.88
C ARG A 112 -3.06 -4.60 -30.31
N ALA A 113 -4.31 -4.16 -30.51
CA ALA A 113 -4.79 -3.68 -31.80
C ALA A 113 -4.18 -2.32 -32.25
N LEU A 114 -3.38 -1.68 -31.38
CA LEU A 114 -2.82 -0.34 -31.54
C LEU A 114 -1.29 -0.28 -31.71
N LEU A 115 -0.62 -1.43 -31.93
CA LEU A 115 0.82 -1.43 -32.26
C LEU A 115 1.07 -0.55 -33.51
N PRO A 116 2.04 0.40 -33.46
CA PRO A 116 3.33 0.28 -32.75
C PRO A 116 3.54 1.23 -31.55
N ASN A 117 2.49 1.81 -30.95
CA ASN A 117 2.67 2.76 -29.82
C ASN A 117 2.91 2.02 -28.47
N PRO A 118 4.03 2.24 -27.76
CA PRO A 118 4.32 1.57 -26.49
C PRO A 118 3.56 2.15 -25.27
N ALA A 119 3.06 3.39 -25.36
CA ALA A 119 2.35 4.04 -24.25
C ALA A 119 1.10 3.28 -23.75
N PRO A 120 0.16 2.81 -24.61
CA PRO A 120 -1.03 2.10 -24.14
C PRO A 120 -0.72 0.76 -23.45
N LEU A 121 0.39 0.10 -23.79
CA LEU A 121 0.82 -1.16 -23.16
C LEU A 121 1.28 -0.92 -21.71
N THR A 122 2.16 0.06 -21.49
CA THR A 122 2.65 0.41 -20.15
C THR A 122 1.53 0.86 -19.20
N HIS A 123 0.52 1.56 -19.72
CA HIS A 123 -0.66 1.94 -18.94
C HIS A 123 -1.47 0.73 -18.49
N THR A 124 -1.69 -0.23 -19.39
CA THR A 124 -2.41 -1.46 -19.06
C THR A 124 -1.65 -2.32 -18.05
N GLU A 125 -0.32 -2.42 -18.16
CA GLU A 125 0.53 -3.09 -17.16
C GLU A 125 0.39 -2.44 -15.77
N ARG A 126 0.37 -1.11 -15.72
CA ARG A 126 0.15 -0.38 -14.46
C ARG A 126 -1.22 -0.64 -13.87
N PHE A 127 -2.27 -0.72 -14.68
CA PHE A 127 -3.61 -1.05 -14.18
C PHE A 127 -3.72 -2.50 -13.69
N GLN A 128 -2.98 -3.45 -14.27
CA GLN A 128 -2.88 -4.82 -13.76
C GLN A 128 -2.19 -4.85 -12.38
N GLN A 129 -1.11 -4.10 -12.21
CA GLN A 129 -0.44 -3.96 -10.90
C GLN A 129 -1.40 -3.36 -9.86
N LEU A 130 -2.15 -2.33 -10.23
CA LEU A 130 -3.17 -1.72 -9.37
C LEU A 130 -4.26 -2.71 -8.98
N ALA A 131 -4.76 -3.53 -9.91
CA ALA A 131 -5.73 -4.59 -9.61
C ALA A 131 -5.18 -5.59 -8.59
N MET A 132 -3.91 -5.98 -8.70
CA MET A 132 -3.25 -6.89 -7.76
C MET A 132 -3.11 -6.26 -6.38
N GLU A 133 -2.76 -4.97 -6.32
CA GLU A 133 -2.66 -4.21 -5.08
C GLU A 133 -4.01 -4.13 -4.36
N LYS A 134 -5.10 -3.81 -5.06
CA LYS A 134 -6.45 -3.77 -4.46
C LYS A 134 -6.88 -5.13 -3.90
N ARG A 135 -6.57 -6.24 -4.60
CA ARG A 135 -6.81 -7.61 -4.07
C ARG A 135 -6.02 -7.90 -2.80
N LYS A 136 -4.74 -7.52 -2.78
CA LYS A 136 -3.89 -7.68 -1.60
C LYS A 136 -4.41 -6.85 -0.42
N ALA A 137 -4.89 -5.63 -0.68
CA ALA A 137 -5.52 -4.78 0.32
C ALA A 137 -6.80 -5.44 0.88
N LEU A 138 -7.66 -6.00 0.02
CA LEU A 138 -8.87 -6.72 0.45
C LEU A 138 -8.55 -7.93 1.33
N SER A 139 -7.59 -8.77 0.91
CA SER A 139 -7.13 -9.92 1.68
C SER A 139 -6.58 -9.51 3.04
N ARG A 140 -5.80 -8.43 3.09
CA ARG A 140 -5.26 -7.86 4.33
C ARG A 140 -6.38 -7.38 5.26
N VAL A 141 -7.36 -6.63 4.75
CA VAL A 141 -8.50 -6.14 5.56
C VAL A 141 -9.34 -7.30 6.07
N SER A 142 -9.62 -8.31 5.23
CA SER A 142 -10.35 -9.52 5.64
C SER A 142 -9.62 -10.34 6.71
N ALA A 143 -8.30 -10.47 6.61
CA ALA A 143 -7.51 -11.18 7.61
C ALA A 143 -7.49 -10.41 8.95
N ASN A 144 -7.41 -9.09 8.90
CA ASN A 144 -7.50 -8.25 10.10
C ASN A 144 -8.88 -8.33 10.76
N PHE A 145 -9.95 -8.30 9.97
CA PHE A 145 -11.32 -8.46 10.47
C PHE A 145 -11.51 -9.81 11.16
N LYS A 146 -11.10 -10.91 10.51
CA LYS A 146 -11.21 -12.26 11.07
C LYS A 146 -10.47 -12.40 12.41
N ARG A 147 -9.22 -11.92 12.48
CA ARG A 147 -8.43 -11.91 13.72
C ARG A 147 -9.13 -11.15 14.85
N ARG A 148 -9.80 -10.05 14.53
CA ARG A 148 -10.55 -9.24 15.50
C ARG A 148 -11.83 -9.93 15.95
N CYS A 149 -12.58 -10.57 15.04
CA CYS A 149 -13.74 -11.39 15.40
C CYS A 149 -13.33 -12.53 16.35
N GLU A 150 -12.26 -13.25 16.00
CA GLU A 150 -11.70 -14.31 16.86
C GLU A 150 -11.31 -13.76 18.24
N PHE A 151 -10.69 -12.58 18.29
CA PHE A 151 -10.36 -11.95 19.56
C PHE A 151 -11.59 -11.60 20.40
N VAL A 152 -12.64 -11.03 19.79
CA VAL A 152 -13.89 -10.68 20.48
C VAL A 152 -14.63 -11.93 20.96
N GLU A 153 -14.59 -13.03 20.21
CA GLU A 153 -15.17 -14.32 20.62
C GLU A 153 -14.41 -14.95 21.81
N LEU A 154 -13.09 -14.73 21.87
CA LEU A 154 -12.24 -15.25 22.94
C LEU A 154 -12.23 -14.35 24.20
N LEU A 155 -12.46 -13.04 24.06
CA LEU A 155 -12.51 -12.10 25.19
C LEU A 155 -13.47 -12.49 26.34
N PRO A 156 -14.71 -12.92 26.10
CA PRO A 156 -15.60 -13.33 27.20
C PRO A 156 -15.08 -14.57 27.90
N LYS A 157 -14.56 -15.57 27.16
CA LYS A 157 -13.96 -16.78 27.74
C LYS A 157 -12.72 -16.45 28.58
N VAL A 158 -11.88 -15.53 28.09
CA VAL A 158 -10.69 -15.06 28.80
C VAL A 158 -11.07 -14.20 30.01
N ASN A 159 -12.13 -13.41 29.95
CA ASN A 159 -12.60 -12.63 31.10
C ASN A 159 -13.18 -13.54 32.20
N ASP A 160 -13.94 -14.57 31.85
CA ASP A 160 -14.44 -15.57 32.81
C ASP A 160 -13.28 -16.35 33.45
N GLU A 161 -12.30 -16.76 32.64
CA GLU A 161 -11.08 -17.41 33.13
C GLU A 161 -10.20 -16.45 33.95
N LEU A 162 -10.14 -15.17 33.59
CA LEU A 162 -9.41 -14.11 34.32
C LEU A 162 -10.10 -13.75 35.63
N GLU A 163 -11.43 -13.76 35.71
CA GLU A 163 -12.19 -13.59 36.94
C GLU A 163 -11.88 -14.75 37.91
N ALA A 164 -11.81 -15.99 37.39
CA ALA A 164 -11.36 -17.16 38.14
C ALA A 164 -9.86 -17.12 38.49
N HIS A 165 -9.01 -16.50 37.65
CA HIS A 165 -7.58 -16.30 37.89
C HIS A 165 -7.27 -15.06 38.73
N ARG A 166 -8.22 -14.14 38.96
CA ARG A 166 -8.03 -12.92 39.77
C ARG A 166 -7.69 -13.25 41.21
N GLU A 167 -8.15 -14.40 41.70
CA GLU A 167 -7.81 -14.95 43.01
C GLU A 167 -6.33 -15.43 43.10
N GLY A 168 -5.64 -15.60 41.96
CA GLY A 168 -4.20 -15.93 41.86
C GLY A 168 -3.36 -14.95 41.02
N ALA A 169 -3.93 -13.80 40.63
CA ALA A 169 -3.43 -12.95 39.54
C ALA A 169 -2.14 -12.17 39.83
N SER A 170 -1.78 -11.95 41.09
CA SER A 170 -0.55 -11.21 41.43
C SER A 170 0.72 -11.93 40.95
N VAL A 171 0.75 -13.26 41.10
CA VAL A 171 1.89 -14.09 40.68
C VAL A 171 1.93 -14.25 39.16
N GLN A 172 0.77 -14.43 38.53
CA GLN A 172 0.71 -14.59 37.08
C GLN A 172 0.95 -13.29 36.30
N LEU A 173 0.53 -12.15 36.85
CA LEU A 173 0.85 -10.83 36.31
C LEU A 173 2.36 -10.61 36.31
N LEU A 174 3.04 -10.97 37.41
CA LEU A 174 4.50 -10.89 37.50
C LEU A 174 5.20 -11.79 36.46
N ILE A 175 4.71 -13.02 36.28
CA ILE A 175 5.26 -13.96 35.27
C ILE A 175 5.02 -13.44 33.85
N LYS A 176 3.85 -12.86 33.58
CA LYS A 176 3.50 -12.27 32.27
C LYS A 176 4.33 -11.04 31.96
N GLU A 177 4.58 -10.18 32.95
CA GLU A 177 5.48 -9.04 32.82
C GLU A 177 6.90 -9.49 32.50
N HIS A 178 7.37 -10.55 33.18
CA HIS A 178 8.67 -11.14 32.90
C HIS A 178 8.77 -11.69 31.46
N GLN A 179 7.75 -12.41 31.00
CA GLN A 179 7.70 -12.92 29.62
C GLN A 179 7.65 -11.77 28.59
N SER A 180 6.83 -10.74 28.84
CA SER A 180 6.76 -9.54 28.01
C SER A 180 8.12 -8.83 27.90
N LEU A 181 8.84 -8.71 29.02
CA LEU A 181 10.21 -8.18 29.06
C LEU A 181 11.17 -9.03 28.23
N GLN A 182 11.11 -10.36 28.33
CA GLN A 182 11.93 -11.25 27.52
C GLN A 182 11.62 -11.11 26.02
N HIS A 183 10.35 -10.98 25.65
CA HIS A 183 9.95 -10.76 24.27
C HIS A 183 10.40 -9.38 23.76
N ALA A 184 10.32 -8.34 24.59
CA ALA A 184 10.88 -7.02 24.26
C ALA A 184 12.40 -7.10 24.05
N HIS A 185 13.11 -7.82 24.92
CA HIS A 185 14.55 -8.02 24.82
C HIS A 185 14.96 -8.75 23.52
N ARG A 186 14.27 -9.84 23.16
CA ARG A 186 14.52 -10.54 21.88
C ARG A 186 14.26 -9.66 20.66
N ARG A 187 13.19 -8.86 20.69
CA ARG A 187 12.88 -7.91 19.61
C ARG A 187 13.94 -6.81 19.49
N LEU A 188 14.40 -6.27 20.62
CA LEU A 188 15.51 -5.30 20.64
C LEU A 188 16.79 -5.89 20.05
N ASN A 189 17.13 -7.13 20.39
CA ASN A 189 18.28 -7.81 19.79
C ASN A 189 18.11 -8.04 18.29
N GLY A 190 16.90 -8.35 17.83
CA GLY A 190 16.59 -8.47 16.39
C GLY A 190 16.73 -7.13 15.65
N ILE A 191 16.26 -6.04 16.24
CA ILE A 191 16.42 -4.68 15.69
C ILE A 191 17.90 -4.27 15.68
N LEU A 192 18.65 -4.59 16.74
CA LEU A 192 20.08 -4.30 16.83
C LEU A 192 20.86 -5.05 15.73
N GLY A 193 20.58 -6.34 15.54
CA GLY A 193 21.17 -7.12 14.44
C GLY A 193 20.75 -6.62 13.06
N GLN A 194 19.49 -6.19 12.90
CA GLN A 194 19.03 -5.60 11.64
C GLN A 194 19.70 -4.25 11.37
N ALA A 195 19.90 -3.41 12.39
CA ALA A 195 20.60 -2.13 12.27
C ALA A 195 22.06 -2.32 11.88
N GLU A 196 22.75 -3.31 12.46
CA GLU A 196 24.11 -3.68 12.08
C GLU A 196 24.18 -4.15 10.62
N SER A 197 23.24 -5.01 10.20
CA SER A 197 23.15 -5.45 8.80
C SER A 197 22.82 -4.31 7.82
N ALA A 198 22.00 -3.33 8.24
CA ALA A 198 21.67 -2.16 7.44
C ALA A 198 22.87 -1.20 7.34
N HIS A 199 23.64 -1.04 8.42
CA HIS A 199 24.88 -0.28 8.43
C HIS A 199 25.92 -0.88 7.48
N GLU A 200 26.07 -2.21 7.46
CA GLU A 200 26.96 -2.90 6.53
C GLU A 200 26.50 -2.75 5.07
N ARG A 201 25.19 -2.84 4.80
CA ARG A 201 24.62 -2.59 3.47
C ARG A 201 24.85 -1.16 2.99
N LEU A 202 24.69 -0.15 3.85
CA LEU A 202 24.96 1.25 3.50
C LEU A 202 26.45 1.48 3.24
N ARG A 203 27.32 0.82 4.01
CA ARG A 203 28.77 0.84 3.77
C ARG A 203 29.13 0.23 2.42
N TRP A 204 28.52 -0.89 2.05
CA TRP A 204 28.74 -1.52 0.74
C TRP A 204 28.16 -0.68 -0.41
N GLN A 205 26.97 -0.09 -0.22
CA GLN A 205 26.40 0.87 -1.18
C GLN A 205 27.31 2.08 -1.40
N ARG A 206 27.97 2.58 -0.34
CA ARG A 206 28.97 3.65 -0.46
C ARG A 206 30.18 3.22 -1.29
N GLU A 207 30.67 1.99 -1.11
CA GLU A 207 31.76 1.45 -1.91
C GLU A 207 31.38 1.34 -3.40
N ILE A 208 30.16 0.91 -3.71
CA ILE A 208 29.65 0.90 -5.09
C ILE A 208 29.57 2.31 -5.64
N PHE A 209 29.07 3.28 -4.88
CA PHE A 209 28.98 4.66 -5.36
C PHE A 209 30.36 5.24 -5.70
N LEU A 210 31.38 4.95 -4.88
CA LEU A 210 32.76 5.31 -5.18
C LEU A 210 33.28 4.62 -6.46
N ARG A 211 32.92 3.36 -6.69
CA ARG A 211 33.28 2.63 -7.90
C ARG A 211 32.56 3.18 -9.14
N VAL A 212 31.29 3.57 -9.00
CA VAL A 212 30.50 4.20 -10.07
C VAL A 212 31.08 5.57 -10.40
N ASP A 213 31.46 6.38 -9.41
CA ASP A 213 32.13 7.67 -9.62
C ASP A 213 33.42 7.51 -10.43
N HIS A 214 34.26 6.52 -10.10
CA HIS A 214 35.45 6.20 -10.87
C HIS A 214 35.13 5.77 -12.31
N THR A 215 34.08 4.96 -12.50
CA THR A 215 33.66 4.48 -13.82
C THR A 215 33.04 5.61 -14.66
N LEU A 216 32.27 6.50 -14.03
CA LEU A 216 31.72 7.70 -14.66
C LEU A 216 32.82 8.67 -15.05
N ASN A 217 33.86 8.82 -14.22
CA ASN A 217 35.03 9.62 -14.56
C ASN A 217 35.78 8.99 -15.76
N GLU A 218 35.94 7.67 -15.81
CA GLU A 218 36.54 6.98 -16.96
C GLU A 218 35.69 7.12 -18.24
N ILE A 219 34.36 7.05 -18.12
CA ILE A 219 33.43 7.30 -19.23
C ILE A 219 33.52 8.77 -19.67
N ALA A 220 33.56 9.72 -18.74
CA ALA A 220 33.70 11.15 -19.03
C ALA A 220 35.01 11.45 -19.78
N HIS A 221 36.09 10.72 -19.50
CA HIS A 221 37.33 10.77 -20.27
C HIS A 221 37.20 10.17 -21.69
N ARG A 222 36.27 9.23 -21.94
CA ARG A 222 36.00 8.64 -23.26
C ARG A 222 34.91 9.35 -24.09
N VAL A 223 33.99 10.07 -23.45
CA VAL A 223 32.98 10.92 -24.09
C VAL A 223 33.55 11.95 -25.09
N PRO A 224 34.71 12.61 -24.89
CA PRO A 224 35.29 13.47 -25.93
C PRO A 224 35.69 12.71 -27.19
N ILE A 225 36.04 11.42 -27.10
CA ILE A 225 36.39 10.59 -28.26
C ILE A 225 35.14 10.34 -29.15
N LEU A 226 33.97 10.15 -28.52
CA LEU A 226 32.70 10.04 -29.26
C LEU A 226 32.34 11.34 -29.99
N LYS A 227 32.62 12.50 -29.37
CA LYS A 227 32.42 13.80 -30.02
C LYS A 227 33.31 13.97 -31.24
N ASP A 228 34.54 13.46 -31.20
CA ASP A 228 35.48 13.53 -32.31
C ASP A 228 35.07 12.62 -33.49
N ILE A 229 34.54 11.44 -33.19
CA ILE A 229 33.99 10.52 -34.21
C ILE A 229 32.73 11.12 -34.86
N LEU A 230 31.85 11.72 -34.05
CA LEU A 230 30.63 12.38 -34.54
C LEU A 230 30.96 13.62 -35.39
N ALA A 231 31.98 14.40 -35.00
CA ALA A 231 32.47 15.54 -35.78
C ALA A 231 33.09 15.11 -37.12
N LYS A 232 33.82 13.98 -37.16
CA LYS A 232 34.34 13.42 -38.43
C LYS A 232 33.23 12.99 -39.39
N ILE A 233 32.11 12.50 -38.87
CA ILE A 233 30.93 12.14 -39.68
C ILE A 233 30.24 13.39 -40.24
N ASP A 234 30.05 14.44 -39.44
CA ASP A 234 29.43 15.70 -39.89
C ASP A 234 30.28 16.42 -40.95
N SER A 235 31.60 16.45 -40.77
CA SER A 235 32.53 17.04 -41.75
C SER A 235 32.46 16.39 -43.14
N ARG A 236 32.32 15.06 -43.19
CA ARG A 236 32.22 14.31 -44.46
C ARG A 236 30.91 14.63 -45.18
N ARG A 237 29.81 14.81 -44.44
CA ARG A 237 28.49 15.16 -44.99
C ARG A 237 28.42 16.59 -45.53
N ARG A 238 29.07 17.56 -44.84
CA ARG A 238 29.17 18.95 -45.32
C ARG A 238 29.94 19.07 -46.64
N ARG A 239 31.06 18.35 -46.79
CA ARG A 239 31.86 18.38 -48.02
C ARG A 239 31.04 17.92 -49.24
N SER A 240 30.27 16.84 -49.11
CA SER A 240 29.41 16.36 -50.20
C SER A 240 28.29 17.34 -50.56
N ALA A 241 27.70 18.02 -49.57
CA ALA A 241 26.63 19.00 -49.81
C ALA A 241 27.13 20.27 -50.53
N VAL A 242 28.33 20.75 -50.18
CA VAL A 242 28.95 21.93 -50.82
C VAL A 242 29.29 21.65 -52.29
N ILE A 243 29.82 20.46 -52.60
CA ILE A 243 30.12 20.07 -53.98
C ILE A 243 28.82 20.01 -54.81
N LEU A 244 27.77 19.37 -54.28
CA LEU A 244 26.49 19.27 -54.96
C LEU A 244 25.83 20.63 -55.18
N GLY A 245 25.81 21.48 -54.15
CA GLY A 245 25.28 22.84 -54.26
C GLY A 245 26.07 23.71 -55.24
N GLY A 246 27.40 23.56 -55.28
CA GLY A 246 28.26 24.27 -56.24
C GLY A 246 27.98 23.87 -57.69
N VAL A 247 27.80 22.58 -57.96
CA VAL A 247 27.45 22.09 -59.32
C VAL A 247 26.09 22.61 -59.76
N ILE A 248 25.08 22.54 -58.87
CA ILE A 248 23.74 23.04 -59.17
C ILE A 248 23.76 24.56 -59.41
N GLY A 249 24.42 25.32 -58.53
CA GLY A 249 24.55 26.78 -58.67
C GLY A 249 25.31 27.19 -59.92
N PHE A 250 26.41 26.51 -60.25
CA PHE A 250 27.18 26.76 -61.47
C PHE A 250 26.34 26.47 -62.72
N CYS A 251 25.60 25.35 -62.73
CA CYS A 251 24.72 24.99 -63.83
C CYS A 251 23.62 26.04 -64.05
N LEU A 252 23.04 26.57 -62.97
CA LEU A 252 22.05 27.64 -63.05
C LEU A 252 22.65 28.97 -63.54
N LEU A 253 23.86 29.31 -63.09
CA LEU A 253 24.55 30.53 -63.51
C LEU A 253 24.85 30.52 -65.01
N VAL A 254 25.41 29.43 -65.53
CA VAL A 254 25.69 29.27 -66.97
C VAL A 254 24.40 29.34 -67.79
N MET A 255 23.32 28.74 -67.30
CA MET A 255 22.03 28.76 -67.99
C MET A 255 21.47 30.19 -68.08
N VAL A 256 21.54 30.97 -67.00
CA VAL A 256 21.12 32.39 -66.99
C VAL A 256 22.00 33.28 -67.85
N PHE A 257 23.30 33.00 -67.97
CA PHE A 257 24.21 33.81 -68.79
C PHE A 257 24.10 33.52 -70.29
N PHE A 258 23.68 32.30 -70.63
CA PHE A 258 23.53 31.85 -72.01
C PHE A 258 22.13 32.13 -72.59
N ILE A 259 21.11 32.16 -71.74
CA ILE A 259 19.75 32.58 -72.10
C ILE A 259 19.68 34.11 -72.25
#